data_AF-A0A935B9D5-F1
#
_entry.id   AF-A0A935B9D5-F1
#
_cell.length_a   1.000
_cell.length_b   1.000
_cell.length_c   1.000
_cell.angle_alpha   90.00
_cell.angle_beta   90.00
_cell.angle_gamma   90.00
#
_symmetry.space_group_name_H-M   'P 1'
#
loop_
_entity.id
_entity.type
_entity.pdbx_description
1 polymer ?
#
loop_
_entity_poly.entity_id
_entity_poly.type
_entity_poly.pdbx_seq_one_letter_code
_entity_poly.pdbx_strand_id
1 'polypeptide(L)' 'MQQRLRRLRAQPLCQDCATRGIVREATVPDHIVPLTQGGPDEDSNIRCLCADCHQARTAEQFGHRRTVATGPDGWPIG' A
#
# COMPACT_ATOMS: atom_id res chain seq x y z
N MET A 1 8.47 13.48 -5.44
CA MET A 1 7.09 13.77 -5.00
C MET A 1 6.08 13.99 -6.12
N GLN A 2 6.47 14.44 -7.33
CA GLN A 2 5.52 14.75 -8.40
C GLN A 2 4.68 13.55 -8.87
N GLN A 3 5.27 12.35 -8.99
CA GLN A 3 4.55 11.16 -9.45
C GLN A 3 3.44 10.71 -8.49
N ARG A 4 3.69 10.76 -7.18
CA ARG A 4 2.69 10.40 -6.16
C ARG A 4 1.45 11.29 -6.26
N LEU A 5 1.65 12.60 -6.31
CA LEU A 5 0.55 13.56 -6.43
C LEU A 5 -0.19 13.41 -7.77
N ARG A 6 0.53 13.18 -8.87
CA ARG A 6 -0.08 12.90 -10.18
C ARG A 6 -1.00 11.68 -10.12
N ARG A 7 -0.51 10.55 -9.60
CA ARG A 7 -1.25 9.28 -9.50
C ARG A 7 -2.50 9.43 -8.64
N LEU A 8 -2.39 10.07 -7.47
CA LEU A 8 -3.53 10.32 -6.58
C LEU A 8 -4.55 11.30 -7.18
N ARG A 9 -4.11 12.31 -7.95
CA ARG A 9 -5.04 13.22 -8.66
C ARG A 9 -5.78 12.52 -9.80
N ALA A 10 -5.10 11.61 -10.51
CA ALA A 10 -5.71 10.84 -11.59
C ALA A 10 -6.70 9.80 -11.06
N GLN A 11 -6.43 9.22 -9.89
CA GLN A 11 -7.27 8.22 -9.23
C GLN A 11 -7.49 8.63 -7.76
N PRO A 12 -8.39 9.60 -7.49
CA PRO A 12 -8.59 10.16 -6.15
C PRO A 12 -9.35 9.22 -5.21
N LEU A 13 -9.97 8.16 -5.73
CA LEU A 13 -10.73 7.19 -4.96
C LEU A 13 -9.97 5.87 -4.85
N CYS A 14 -10.10 5.22 -3.69
CA CYS A 14 -9.53 3.91 -3.45
C CYS A 14 -10.19 2.87 -4.36
N GLN A 15 -9.38 2.25 -5.22
CA GLN A 15 -9.87 1.28 -6.20
C GLN A 15 -10.55 0.07 -5.53
N ASP A 16 -9.96 -0.48 -4.47
CA ASP A 16 -10.54 -1.62 -3.73
C ASP A 16 -11.82 -1.27 -2.96
N CYS A 17 -12.00 -0.02 -2.52
CA CYS A 17 -13.26 0.41 -1.94
C CYS A 17 -14.33 0.59 -3.02
N ALA A 18 -13.96 1.18 -4.16
CA ALA A 18 -14.85 1.40 -5.27
C ALA A 18 -15.43 0.09 -5.83
N THR A 19 -14.63 -0.97 -5.93
CA THR A 19 -15.12 -2.31 -6.34
C THR A 19 -16.13 -2.92 -5.38
N ARG A 20 -16.14 -2.48 -4.12
CA ARG A 20 -17.13 -2.87 -3.09
C ARG A 20 -18.31 -1.90 -3.00
N GLY A 21 -18.38 -0.88 -3.87
CA GLY A 21 -19.39 0.17 -3.81
C GLY A 21 -19.18 1.19 -2.70
N ILE A 22 -17.98 1.23 -2.08
CA ILE A 22 -17.62 2.16 -1.01
C ILE A 22 -16.84 3.32 -1.59
N VAL A 23 -17.29 4.55 -1.36
CA VAL A 23 -16.56 5.76 -1.73
C VAL A 23 -15.58 6.12 -0.61
N ARG A 24 -14.28 6.00 -0.89
CA ARG A 24 -13.21 6.38 0.05
C ARG A 24 -12.05 7.01 -0.70
N GLU A 25 -11.46 8.06 -0.12
CA GLU A 25 -10.29 8.72 -0.69
C GLU A 25 -9.09 7.78 -0.77
N ALA A 26 -8.36 7.83 -1.89
CA ALA A 26 -7.07 7.20 -2.02
C ALA A 26 -5.98 8.09 -1.42
N THR A 27 -5.13 7.49 -0.58
CA THR A 27 -4.04 8.20 0.09
C THR A 27 -2.68 7.69 -0.36
N VAL A 28 -2.58 6.50 -0.94
CA VAL A 28 -1.31 5.86 -1.30
C VAL A 28 -1.41 5.17 -2.67
N PRO A 29 -0.50 5.46 -3.61
CA PRO A 29 -0.31 4.64 -4.80
C PRO A 29 0.43 3.34 -4.44
N ASP A 30 -0.08 2.21 -4.89
CA ASP A 30 0.41 0.85 -4.64
C ASP A 30 0.77 0.17 -5.95
N HIS A 31 1.89 -0.56 -5.98
CA HIS A 31 2.27 -1.38 -7.14
C HIS A 31 1.44 -2.67 -7.15
N ILE A 32 0.73 -2.91 -8.25
CA ILE A 32 -0.12 -4.11 -8.41
C ILE A 32 0.76 -5.36 -8.35
N VAL A 33 1.84 -5.39 -9.14
CA VAL A 33 2.96 -6.31 -9.00
C VAL A 33 4.09 -5.57 -8.29
N PRO A 34 4.55 -6.04 -7.11
CA PRO A 34 5.60 -5.35 -6.38
C PRO A 34 6.91 -5.26 -7.16
N LEU A 35 7.64 -4.17 -6.97
CA LEU A 35 8.96 -3.97 -7.57
C LEU A 35 9.94 -5.12 -7.23
N THR A 36 9.87 -5.62 -6.00
CA THR A 36 10.69 -6.76 -5.53
C THR A 36 10.36 -8.08 -6.23
N GLN A 37 9.18 -8.19 -6.84
CA GLN A 37 8.75 -9.34 -7.63
C GLN A 37 8.90 -9.09 -9.14
N GLY A 38 9.61 -8.02 -9.54
CA GLY A 38 9.85 -7.69 -10.94
C GLY A 38 8.78 -6.81 -11.59
N GLY A 39 7.86 -6.22 -10.82
CA GLY A 39 6.88 -5.29 -11.35
C GLY A 39 7.51 -3.96 -11.80
N PRO A 40 7.05 -3.35 -12.92
CA PRO A 40 7.58 -2.07 -13.39
C PRO A 40 7.00 -0.89 -12.57
N ASP A 41 7.72 0.22 -12.46
CA ASP A 41 7.20 1.48 -11.88
C ASP A 41 6.47 2.34 -12.93
N GLU A 42 5.50 1.72 -13.61
CA GLU A 42 4.69 2.36 -14.64
C GLU A 42 3.28 2.63 -14.13
N ASP A 43 2.60 3.65 -14.67
CA ASP A 43 1.24 4.00 -14.25
C ASP A 43 0.22 2.85 -14.51
N SER A 44 0.52 1.95 -15.44
CA SER A 44 -0.22 0.72 -15.72
C SER A 44 -0.14 -0.31 -14.58
N ASN A 45 0.95 -0.30 -13.80
CA ASN A 45 1.18 -1.20 -12.66
C ASN A 45 0.83 -0.52 -11.32
N ILE A 46 0.09 0.60 -11.34
CA ILE A 46 -0.24 1.37 -10.15
C ILE A 46 -1.74 1.40 -9.93
N ARG A 47 -2.15 1.13 -8.69
CA ARG A 47 -3.50 1.39 -8.17
C ARG A 47 -3.44 2.37 -7.01
N CYS A 48 -4.42 3.25 -6.90
CA CYS A 48 -4.51 4.16 -5.75
C CYS A 48 -5.45 3.60 -4.69
N LEU A 49 -4.97 3.50 -3.45
CA LEU A 49 -5.66 2.87 -2.32
C LEU A 49 -5.72 3.78 -1.10
N CYS A 50 -6.71 3.54 -0.23
CA CYS A 50 -6.68 4.10 1.13
C CYS A 50 -5.65 3.34 1.98
N ALA A 51 -5.29 3.90 3.14
CA ALA A 51 -4.32 3.29 4.05
C ALA A 51 -4.66 1.84 4.44
N ASP A 52 -5.92 1.56 4.79
CA ASP A 52 -6.34 0.23 5.25
C ASP A 52 -6.25 -0.82 4.13
N CYS A 53 -6.72 -0.48 2.92
CA CYS A 53 -6.62 -1.38 1.77
C CYS A 53 -5.15 -1.59 1.38
N HIS A 54 -4.33 -0.52 1.40
CA HIS A 54 -2.90 -0.63 1.14
C HIS A 54 -2.21 -1.58 2.13
N GLN A 55 -2.52 -1.48 3.43
CA GLN A 55 -1.98 -2.39 4.44
C GLN A 55 -2.41 -3.84 4.20
N ALA A 56 -3.68 -4.07 3.83
CA ALA A 56 -4.16 -5.41 3.49
C ALA A 56 -3.41 -5.98 2.28
N ARG A 57 -3.23 -5.19 1.21
CA ARG A 57 -2.47 -5.60 0.02
C ARG A 57 -1.00 -5.87 0.31
N THR A 58 -0.38 -5.03 1.12
CA THR A 58 1.00 -5.24 1.56
C THR A 58 1.12 -6.57 2.32
N ALA A 59 0.18 -6.86 3.21
CA ALA A 59 0.16 -8.13 3.95
C ALA A 59 -0.10 -9.34 3.05
N GLU A 60 -0.95 -9.22 2.03
CA GLU A 60 -1.17 -10.26 1.02
C GLU A 60 0.09 -10.53 0.19
N GLN A 61 0.82 -9.48 -0.20
CA GLN A 61 1.99 -9.58 -1.08
C GLN A 61 3.27 -10.03 -0.35
N PHE A 62 3.44 -9.64 0.92
CA PHE A 62 4.69 -9.81 1.67
C PHE A 62 4.53 -10.55 3.00
N GLY A 63 3.30 -10.92 3.37
CA GLY A 63 2.98 -11.44 4.69
C GLY A 63 2.93 -10.35 5.77
N HIS A 64 2.63 -10.77 7.00
CA HIS A 64 2.67 -9.87 8.14
C HIS A 64 4.10 -9.67 8.63
N ARG A 65 4.54 -8.41 8.72
CA ARG A 65 5.78 -8.07 9.43
C ARG A 65 5.61 -8.48 10.89
N ARG A 66 6.44 -9.44 11.36
CA ARG A 66 6.52 -9.74 12.79
C ARG A 66 7.09 -8.53 13.51
N THR A 67 6.30 -7.96 14.41
CA THR A 67 6.78 -6.97 15.36
C THR A 67 7.13 -7.71 16.65
N VAL A 68 8.42 -7.88 16.92
CA VAL A 68 8.89 -8.28 18.25
C VAL A 68 8.77 -7.09 19.16
N ALA A 69 8.21 -7.28 20.37
CA ALA A 69 8.25 -6.26 21.39
C ALA A 69 9.72 -5.92 21.69
N THR A 70 10.02 -4.66 22.01
CA THR A 70 11.38 -4.25 22.37
C THR A 70 11.40 -3.91 23.86
N GLY A 71 12.35 -4.49 24.58
CA GLY A 71 12.53 -4.25 26.01
C GLY A 71 13.01 -2.82 26.29
N PRO A 72 12.99 -2.39 27.56
CA PRO A 72 13.53 -1.08 27.97
C PRO A 72 15.03 -0.93 27.71
N ASP A 73 15.73 -2.02 27.44
CA ASP A 73 17.13 -2.11 27.01
C ASP A 73 17.34 -1.97 25.49
N GLY A 74 16.26 -1.88 24.72
CA GLY A 74 16.31 -1.76 23.25
C GLY A 74 16.44 -3.08 22.50
N TRP A 75 16.41 -4.23 23.19
CA TRP A 75 16.52 -5.55 22.55
C TRP A 75 15.14 -6.19 22.31
N PRO A 76 14.98 -7.00 21.25
CA PRO A 76 13.76 -7.78 21.04
C PRO A 76 13.47 -8.68 22.24
N ILE A 77 12.26 -8.59 22.78
CA ILE A 77 11.74 -9.49 23.80
C ILE A 77 11.33 -10.78 23.08
N GLY A 78 12.12 -11.84 23.25
CA GLY A 78 11.90 -13.13 22.59
C GLY A 78 12.93 -14.17 23.00
#